data_AF-A0A1F3WZT1-F1
#
_entry.id   AF-A0A1F3WZT1-F1
#
_cell.length_a   1.000
_cell.length_b   1.000
_cell.length_c   1.000
_cell.angle_alpha   90.00
_cell.angle_beta   90.00
_cell.angle_gamma   90.00
#
_symmetry.space_group_name_H-M   'P 1'
#
loop_
_entity.id
_entity.type
_entity.pdbx_description
1 polymer ?
#
loop_
_entity_poly.entity_id
_entity_poly.type
_entity_poly.pdbx_seq_one_letter_code
_entity_poly.pdbx_strand_id
1 'polypeptide(L)'
;MSLFEKVLGPKSKYDKSIPYTYEARIKSVPGSDEYNSYFSDTICGLVEYLNRNGIKPDEVQIIEIFQKQESPIDAMLFTTPGHQWLFKPDLCRSFEEHYKGHIHGNTCSFNDRNCKGYGP
;
A
#
# COMPACT_ATOMS: atom_id res chain seq x y z
N MET A 1 -8.27 7.24 30.11
CA MET A 1 -7.73 7.00 28.75
C MET A 1 -6.22 6.88 28.90
N SER A 2 -5.67 5.70 28.62
CA SER A 2 -4.38 5.26 29.16
C SER A 2 -3.21 5.65 28.27
N LEU A 3 -2.12 6.17 28.86
CA LEU A 3 -0.87 6.57 28.19
C LEU A 3 -0.22 5.45 27.35
N PHE A 4 -0.62 4.19 27.55
CA PHE A 4 -0.09 3.01 26.86
C PHE A 4 -0.51 2.90 25.39
N GLU A 5 -1.63 3.51 24.98
CA GLU A 5 -2.07 3.47 23.57
C GLU A 5 -1.11 4.23 22.63
N LYS A 6 -0.24 5.11 23.15
CA LYS A 6 0.76 5.84 22.35
C LYS A 6 2.02 5.04 22.03
N VAL A 7 2.23 3.89 22.64
CA VAL A 7 3.47 3.09 22.45
C VAL A 7 3.27 1.94 21.44
N LEU A 8 2.03 1.54 21.16
CA LEU A 8 1.70 0.38 20.32
C LEU A 8 1.45 0.72 18.83
N GLY A 9 1.40 1.99 18.44
CA GLY A 9 1.13 2.36 17.05
C GLY A 9 -0.33 2.07 16.59
N PRO A 10 -0.63 2.15 15.29
CA PRO A 10 -1.99 1.99 14.76
C PRO A 10 -2.60 0.62 15.12
N LYS A 11 -3.86 0.61 15.62
CA LYS A 11 -4.58 -0.61 16.01
C LYS A 11 -4.77 -1.55 14.82
N SER A 12 -5.01 -0.99 13.64
CA SER A 12 -5.17 -1.76 12.40
C SER A 12 -3.93 -2.53 11.96
N LYS A 13 -2.72 -2.28 12.51
CA LYS A 13 -1.52 -3.10 12.24
C LYS A 13 -1.52 -4.43 12.97
N TYR A 14 -2.37 -4.58 13.99
CA TYR A 14 -2.54 -5.82 14.74
C TYR A 14 -3.67 -6.70 14.20
N ASP A 15 -4.47 -6.16 13.27
CA ASP A 15 -5.51 -6.91 12.58
C ASP A 15 -4.85 -7.89 11.59
N LYS A 16 -5.17 -9.17 11.75
CA LYS A 16 -4.59 -10.25 10.97
C LYS A 16 -5.33 -10.52 9.66
N SER A 17 -6.33 -9.73 9.27
CA SER A 17 -6.99 -9.83 7.95
C SER A 17 -6.60 -8.72 6.97
N ILE A 18 -5.75 -7.79 7.37
CA ILE A 18 -5.19 -6.73 6.50
C ILE A 18 -3.67 -6.67 6.58
N PRO A 19 -2.98 -6.21 5.51
CA PRO A 19 -1.53 -6.11 5.50
C PRO A 19 -1.03 -5.07 6.50
N TYR A 20 0.16 -5.29 7.05
CA TYR A 20 0.81 -4.37 7.98
C TYR A 20 1.47 -3.19 7.24
N THR A 21 2.01 -3.45 6.04
CA THR A 21 2.65 -2.47 5.17
C THR A 21 2.56 -2.92 3.72
N TYR A 22 2.87 -2.00 2.82
CA TYR A 22 3.04 -2.22 1.40
C TYR A 22 4.47 -1.86 1.00
N GLU A 23 5.00 -2.59 0.02
CA GLU A 23 6.30 -2.34 -0.60
C GLU A 23 6.11 -2.19 -2.12
N ALA A 24 6.74 -1.20 -2.72
CA ALA A 24 6.96 -1.14 -4.16
C ALA A 24 8.42 -1.40 -4.47
N ARG A 25 8.69 -2.36 -5.36
CA ARG A 25 10.03 -2.72 -5.82
C ARG A 25 10.24 -2.21 -7.24
N ILE A 26 11.31 -1.46 -7.47
CA ILE A 26 11.77 -1.01 -8.79
C ILE A 26 13.10 -1.67 -9.07
N LYS A 27 13.23 -2.39 -10.19
CA LYS A 27 14.51 -2.99 -10.58
C LYS A 27 15.54 -1.89 -10.83
N SER A 28 16.65 -1.92 -10.09
CA SER A 28 17.72 -0.93 -10.20
C SER A 28 18.56 -1.13 -11.47
N VAL A 29 18.75 -2.38 -11.88
CA VAL A 29 19.50 -2.74 -13.10
C VAL A 29 18.76 -3.83 -13.88
N PRO A 30 18.58 -3.69 -15.20
CA PRO A 30 18.02 -4.76 -16.03
C PRO A 30 18.85 -6.05 -15.92
N GLY A 31 18.21 -7.12 -15.45
CA GLY A 31 18.86 -8.44 -15.31
C GLY A 31 19.55 -8.69 -13.97
N SER A 32 19.52 -7.75 -13.02
CA SER A 32 19.90 -8.02 -11.63
C SER A 32 18.67 -8.29 -10.75
N ASP A 33 18.92 -8.92 -9.60
CA ASP A 33 17.95 -9.09 -8.51
C ASP A 33 17.94 -7.89 -7.55
N GLU A 34 18.69 -6.83 -7.86
CA GLU A 34 18.73 -5.62 -7.03
C GLU A 34 17.55 -4.71 -7.36
N TYR A 35 16.86 -4.25 -6.31
CA TYR A 35 15.74 -3.34 -6.42
C TYR A 35 15.80 -2.23 -5.37
N ASN A 36 15.26 -1.07 -5.74
CA ASN A 36 14.93 0.00 -4.82
C ASN A 36 13.56 -0.28 -4.21
N SER A 37 13.46 -0.20 -2.88
CA SER A 37 12.23 -0.45 -2.14
C SER A 37 11.61 0.84 -1.61
N TYR A 38 10.31 0.99 -1.83
CA TYR A 38 9.50 2.08 -1.32
C TYR A 38 8.39 1.52 -0.44
N PHE A 39 8.08 2.18 0.68
CA PHE A 39 7.16 1.64 1.67
C PHE A 39 6.08 2.64 2.05
N SER A 40 4.88 2.14 2.33
CA SER A 40 3.86 2.87 3.08
C SER A 40 3.00 1.90 3.87
N ASP A 41 2.43 2.36 5.00
CA ASP A 41 1.50 1.57 5.78
C ASP A 41 0.07 1.54 5.19
N THR A 42 -0.15 2.20 4.05
CA THR A 42 -1.39 2.13 3.27
C THR A 42 -1.09 2.10 1.77
N ILE A 43 -1.90 1.39 0.98
CA ILE A 43 -1.72 1.34 -0.48
C ILE A 43 -1.87 2.72 -1.14
N CYS A 44 -2.83 3.51 -0.67
CA CYS A 44 -3.03 4.87 -1.17
C CYS A 44 -1.87 5.81 -0.82
N GLY A 45 -1.30 5.69 0.38
CA GLY A 45 -0.08 6.42 0.74
C GLY A 45 1.12 6.04 -0.11
N LEU A 46 1.26 4.75 -0.44
CA LEU A 46 2.32 4.26 -1.34
C LEU A 46 2.15 4.84 -2.75
N VAL A 47 0.96 4.69 -3.35
CA VAL A 47 0.68 5.17 -4.71
C VAL A 47 0.85 6.69 -4.82
N GLU A 48 0.37 7.46 -3.84
CA GLU A 48 0.57 8.91 -3.80
C GLU A 48 2.07 9.26 -3.75
N TYR A 49 2.85 8.54 -2.95
CA TYR A 49 4.28 8.77 -2.84
C TYR A 49 5.01 8.46 -4.15
N LEU A 50 4.74 7.31 -4.77
CA LEU A 50 5.35 6.90 -6.03
C LEU A 50 5.06 7.93 -7.13
N ASN A 51 3.79 8.32 -7.27
CA ASN A 51 3.37 9.32 -8.25
C ASN A 51 4.05 10.68 -8.02
N ARG A 52 4.16 11.15 -6.77
CA ARG A 52 4.86 12.41 -6.45
C ARG A 52 6.35 12.37 -6.79
N ASN A 53 6.96 11.19 -6.77
CA ASN A 53 8.36 10.98 -7.14
C ASN A 53 8.54 10.63 -8.62
N GLY A 54 7.48 10.73 -9.44
CA GLY A 54 7.55 10.50 -10.88
C GLY A 54 7.68 9.03 -11.29
N ILE A 55 7.45 8.10 -10.37
CA ILE A 55 7.51 6.66 -10.62
C ILE A 55 6.19 6.20 -11.24
N LYS A 56 6.26 5.51 -12.37
CA LYS A 56 5.08 5.01 -13.11
C LYS A 56 4.66 3.60 -12.65
N PRO A 57 3.40 3.21 -12.87
CA PRO A 57 2.94 1.87 -12.52
C PRO A 57 3.72 0.75 -13.18
N ASP A 58 4.11 0.92 -14.46
CA ASP A 58 4.84 -0.09 -15.22
C ASP A 58 6.28 -0.33 -14.73
N GLU A 59 6.78 0.55 -13.86
CA GLU A 59 8.15 0.47 -13.31
C GLU A 59 8.21 -0.29 -11.98
N VAL A 60 7.05 -0.59 -11.38
CA VAL A 60 6.98 -1.15 -10.03
C VAL A 60 6.29 -2.50 -9.97
N GLN A 61 6.74 -3.33 -9.03
CA GLN A 61 5.94 -4.41 -8.46
C GLN A 61 5.47 -3.99 -7.08
N ILE A 62 4.15 -3.93 -6.86
CA ILE A 62 3.58 -3.67 -5.52
C ILE A 62 3.32 -4.99 -4.81
N ILE A 63 3.73 -5.04 -3.55
CA ILE A 63 3.65 -6.20 -2.67
C ILE A 63 2.94 -5.78 -1.38
N GLU A 64 2.00 -6.61 -0.92
CA GLU A 64 1.44 -6.52 0.42
C GLU A 64 2.20 -7.44 1.37
N ILE A 65 2.46 -6.94 2.59
CA ILE A 65 3.12 -7.72 3.62
C ILE A 65 2.12 -8.08 4.71
N PHE A 66 1.76 -9.36 4.74
CA PHE A 66 0.69 -9.91 5.55
C PHE A 66 1.20 -11.09 6.37
N GLN A 67 1.13 -11.02 7.71
CA GLN A 67 1.58 -12.12 8.58
C GLN A 67 3.00 -12.64 8.27
N LYS A 68 3.92 -11.74 7.92
CA LYS A 68 5.31 -12.04 7.46
C LYS A 68 5.40 -12.78 6.11
N GLN A 69 4.32 -12.82 5.35
CA GLN A 69 4.27 -13.29 3.97
C GLN A 69 4.19 -12.08 3.04
N GLU A 70 4.85 -12.20 1.90
CA GLU A 70 4.84 -11.23 0.83
C GLU A 70 3.95 -11.76 -0.28
N SER A 71 3.02 -10.94 -0.76
CA SER A 71 2.15 -11.30 -1.88
C SER A 71 2.09 -10.16 -2.88
N PRO A 72 2.31 -10.42 -4.18
CA PRO A 72 2.18 -9.40 -5.20
C PRO A 72 0.71 -9.00 -5.34
N ILE A 73 0.47 -7.72 -5.57
CA ILE A 73 -0.87 -7.18 -5.82
C ILE A 73 -1.11 -7.11 -7.33
N ASP A 74 -2.29 -7.50 -7.78
CA ASP A 74 -2.70 -7.35 -9.17
C ASP A 74 -2.72 -5.85 -9.57
N ALA A 75 -2.02 -5.52 -10.65
CA ALA A 75 -1.94 -4.15 -11.18
C ALA A 75 -3.32 -3.58 -11.52
N MET A 76 -4.30 -4.41 -11.87
CA MET A 76 -5.67 -3.96 -12.13
C MET A 76 -6.33 -3.33 -10.91
N LEU A 77 -5.84 -3.60 -9.70
CA LEU A 77 -6.35 -3.00 -8.47
C LEU A 77 -5.84 -1.56 -8.27
N PHE A 78 -4.69 -1.20 -8.80
CA PHE A 78 -4.08 0.12 -8.57
C PHE A 78 -3.83 0.93 -9.85
N THR A 79 -4.27 0.42 -11.00
CA THR A 79 -4.16 1.11 -12.28
C THR A 79 -5.48 1.20 -13.05
N THR A 80 -5.59 2.22 -13.87
CA THR A 80 -6.62 2.33 -14.91
C THR A 80 -6.27 1.41 -16.09
N PRO A 81 -7.21 1.12 -17.01
CA PRO A 81 -6.91 0.38 -18.24
C PRO A 81 -5.81 1.01 -19.12
N GLY A 82 -5.54 2.32 -18.96
CA GLY A 82 -4.44 3.03 -19.62
C GLY A 82 -3.12 3.00 -18.85
N HIS A 83 -2.96 2.09 -17.88
CA HIS A 83 -1.76 1.93 -17.04
C HIS A 83 -1.36 3.21 -16.29
N GLN A 84 -2.37 4.01 -15.89
CA GLN A 84 -2.18 5.17 -15.01
C GLN A 84 -2.58 4.82 -13.58
N TRP A 85 -1.94 5.44 -12.59
CA TRP A 85 -2.29 5.30 -11.18
C TRP A 85 -3.79 5.58 -10.92
N LEU A 86 -4.42 4.73 -10.12
CA LEU A 86 -5.68 5.07 -9.46
C LEU A 86 -5.38 5.90 -8.20
N PHE A 87 -6.25 6.85 -7.88
CA PHE A 87 -6.17 7.64 -6.65
C PHE A 87 -7.47 7.55 -5.85
N LYS A 88 -7.48 8.04 -4.62
CA LYS A 88 -8.73 8.14 -3.84
C LYS A 88 -9.77 8.98 -4.59
N PRO A 89 -11.06 8.58 -4.60
CA PRO A 89 -11.61 7.43 -3.90
C PRO A 89 -11.50 6.09 -4.67
N ASP A 90 -11.23 6.13 -5.98
CA ASP A 90 -11.32 4.95 -6.85
C ASP A 90 -10.31 3.85 -6.52
N LEU A 91 -9.09 4.22 -6.11
CA LEU A 91 -8.08 3.29 -5.61
C LEU A 91 -8.57 2.56 -4.35
N CYS A 92 -9.27 3.22 -3.44
CA CYS A 92 -9.78 2.52 -2.25
C CYS A 92 -10.93 1.59 -2.63
N ARG A 93 -11.79 2.03 -3.56
CA ARG A 93 -12.93 1.23 -4.04
C ARG A 93 -12.49 -0.05 -4.76
N SER A 94 -11.43 -0.01 -5.57
CA SER A 94 -10.93 -1.21 -6.24
C SER A 94 -10.45 -2.28 -5.24
N PHE A 95 -9.99 -1.89 -4.06
CA PHE A 95 -9.57 -2.79 -2.99
C PHE A 95 -10.69 -3.23 -2.04
N GLU A 96 -11.94 -2.79 -2.24
CA GLU A 96 -13.08 -3.15 -1.37
C GLU A 96 -13.33 -4.67 -1.34
N GLU A 97 -13.30 -5.33 -2.49
CA GLU A 97 -13.43 -6.79 -2.58
C GLU A 97 -12.16 -7.53 -2.15
N HIS A 98 -10.98 -6.91 -2.27
CA HIS A 98 -9.70 -7.50 -1.85
C HIS A 98 -9.57 -7.51 -0.32
N TYR A 99 -10.01 -6.45 0.36
CA TYR A 99 -10.06 -6.37 1.83
C TYR A 99 -11.51 -6.33 2.33
N LYS A 100 -12.23 -7.44 2.15
CA LYS A 100 -13.65 -7.56 2.51
C LYS A 100 -13.92 -7.12 3.96
N GLY A 101 -14.83 -6.16 4.11
CA GLY A 101 -15.23 -5.62 5.41
C GLY A 101 -14.30 -4.56 6.01
N HIS A 102 -13.20 -4.20 5.33
CA HIS A 102 -12.26 -3.18 5.81
C HIS A 102 -12.34 -1.85 5.08
N ILE A 103 -12.86 -1.85 3.85
CA ILE A 103 -13.05 -0.65 3.05
C ILE A 103 -14.51 -0.66 2.58
N HIS A 104 -15.26 0.38 2.90
CA HIS A 104 -16.64 0.50 2.43
C HIS A 104 -17.09 1.96 2.44
N GLY A 105 -17.41 2.52 1.27
CA GLY A 105 -17.83 3.92 1.14
C GLY A 105 -16.84 4.89 1.80
N ASN A 106 -17.26 5.55 2.88
CA ASN A 106 -16.43 6.50 3.64
C ASN A 106 -15.73 5.87 4.87
N THR A 107 -15.82 4.55 5.05
CA THR A 107 -15.21 3.83 6.16
C THR A 107 -14.01 3.03 5.70
N CYS A 108 -12.94 3.05 6.49
CA CYS A 108 -11.67 2.40 6.16
C CYS A 108 -10.94 1.99 7.46
N SER A 109 -10.65 0.70 7.62
CA SER A 109 -9.89 0.17 8.76
C SER A 109 -8.45 0.71 8.81
N PHE A 110 -7.93 1.24 7.72
CA PHE A 110 -6.58 1.80 7.63
C PHE A 110 -6.49 3.28 8.06
N ASN A 111 -7.61 3.91 8.45
CA ASN A 111 -7.67 5.36 8.72
C ASN A 111 -6.88 5.82 9.96
N ASP A 112 -6.46 4.89 10.82
CA ASP A 112 -5.60 5.16 11.98
C ASP A 112 -4.09 5.10 11.66
N ARG A 113 -3.73 4.83 10.40
CA ARG A 113 -2.35 4.72 9.91
C ARG A 113 -1.82 6.06 9.40
N ASN A 114 -0.50 6.19 9.25
CA ASN A 114 0.12 7.48 8.96
C ASN A 114 0.01 7.89 7.47
N CYS A 115 -0.23 6.93 6.57
CA CYS A 115 -0.38 7.15 5.13
C CYS A 115 0.85 7.79 4.47
N LYS A 116 2.03 7.72 5.10
CA LYS A 116 3.28 8.29 4.59
C LYS A 116 4.02 7.27 3.75
N GLY A 117 4.59 7.72 2.65
CA GLY A 117 5.53 6.95 1.85
C GLY A 117 6.98 7.23 2.26
N TYR A 118 7.83 6.24 2.04
CA TYR A 118 9.27 6.26 2.31
C TYR A 118 9.99 5.56 1.14
N GLY A 119 11.22 5.99 0.82
CA GLY A 119 12.07 5.39 -0.21
C GLY A 119 13.53 5.32 0.25
N PRO A 120 14.42 4.76 -0.59
CA PRO A 120 15.85 4.67 -0.31
C PRO A 120 16.54 6.05 -0.25
#